data_AF-F8X572-F1
#
_entry.id   AF-F8X572-F1
#
_cell.length_a   1.000
_cell.length_b   1.000
_cell.length_c   1.000
_cell.angle_alpha   90.00
_cell.angle_beta   90.00
_cell.angle_gamma   90.00
#
_symmetry.space_group_name_H-M   'P 1'
#
loop_
_entity.id
_entity.type
_entity.pdbx_description
1 polymer ?
#
loop_
_entity_poly.entity_id
_entity_poly.type
_entity_poly.pdbx_seq_one_letter_code
_entity_poly.pdbx_strand_id
1 'polypeptide(L)'
;MVRQRASTTKCNKMKDKSEVKSNPRPMFYACALEGLRKIAMDCGYALAIHGTCVSDMDLIAVRWKENYESPTYLVAAFFKELSRFTFGSDEVDIIAHSQPETRFDTHIHYTIPIIGDWYIDLCVIQ
;
A
#
# COMPACT_ATOMS: atom_id res chain seq x y z
N MET A 1 -5.34 19.04 58.38
CA MET A 1 -5.61 17.68 57.86
C MET A 1 -5.24 17.65 56.38
N VAL A 2 -4.00 17.27 56.05
CA VAL A 2 -3.50 17.21 54.67
C VAL A 2 -3.57 15.75 54.21
N ARG A 3 -4.39 15.45 53.20
CA ARG A 3 -4.43 14.12 52.58
C ARG A 3 -3.21 13.99 51.65
N GLN A 4 -2.22 13.20 52.04
CA GLN A 4 -1.21 12.70 51.09
C GLN A 4 -1.90 11.75 50.10
N ARG A 5 -1.87 12.08 48.81
CA ARG A 5 -2.18 11.11 47.76
C ARG A 5 -0.93 10.28 47.51
N ALA A 6 -1.00 8.97 47.78
CA ALA A 6 0.03 8.03 47.38
C ALA A 6 0.08 7.97 45.84
N SER A 7 1.24 8.30 45.27
CA SER A 7 1.53 8.04 43.86
C SER A 7 1.84 6.55 43.71
N THR A 8 0.85 5.76 43.34
CA THR A 8 1.07 4.39 42.87
C THR A 8 1.62 4.43 41.45
N THR A 9 2.94 4.62 41.34
CA THR A 9 3.64 4.41 40.07
C THR A 9 3.57 2.92 39.75
N LYS A 10 2.65 2.55 38.86
CA LYS A 10 2.55 1.20 38.30
C LYS A 10 3.85 0.95 37.52
N CYS A 11 4.75 0.13 38.07
CA CYS A 11 5.91 -0.35 37.33
C CYS A 11 5.38 -1.25 36.21
N ASN A 12 5.21 -0.71 35.00
CA ASN A 12 4.84 -1.52 33.84
C ASN A 12 6.01 -2.46 33.55
N LYS A 13 5.84 -3.74 33.89
CA LYS A 13 6.76 -4.82 33.54
C LYS A 13 7.00 -4.77 32.03
N MET A 14 8.26 -4.65 31.60
CA MET A 14 8.59 -4.68 30.18
C MET A 14 8.15 -6.02 29.59
N LYS A 15 7.60 -5.97 28.38
CA LYS A 15 7.17 -7.16 27.64
C LYS A 15 8.35 -8.07 27.35
N ASP A 16 8.12 -9.37 27.41
CA ASP A 16 9.10 -10.33 26.91
C ASP A 16 9.18 -10.25 25.37
N LYS A 17 10.33 -10.59 24.78
CA LYS A 17 10.51 -10.56 23.32
C LYS A 17 9.45 -11.38 22.60
N SER A 18 9.03 -12.51 23.16
CA SER A 18 7.99 -13.37 22.60
C SER A 18 6.60 -12.70 22.53
N GLU A 19 6.37 -11.65 23.33
CA GLU A 19 5.12 -10.89 23.36
C GLU A 19 5.14 -9.67 22.41
N VAL A 20 6.29 -9.35 21.82
CA VAL A 20 6.44 -8.24 20.87
C VAL A 20 6.00 -8.70 19.48
N LYS A 21 4.84 -8.23 19.05
CA LYS A 21 4.35 -8.40 17.67
C LYS A 21 4.85 -7.24 16.81
N SER A 22 5.81 -7.50 15.93
CA SER A 22 6.25 -6.51 14.93
C SER A 22 5.53 -6.73 13.61
N ASN A 23 5.04 -5.65 12.99
CA ASN A 23 4.56 -5.65 11.62
C ASN A 23 5.34 -4.61 10.79
N PRO A 24 6.23 -5.03 9.88
CA PRO A 24 7.02 -4.12 9.05
C PRO A 24 6.24 -3.54 7.85
N ARG A 25 5.08 -4.10 7.50
CA ARG A 25 4.34 -3.74 6.27
C ARG A 25 3.99 -2.25 6.16
N PRO A 26 3.39 -1.60 7.18
CA PRO A 26 3.05 -0.18 7.06
C PRO A 26 4.26 0.72 6.76
N MET A 27 5.42 0.39 7.33
CA MET A 27 6.65 1.17 7.13
C MET A 27 7.17 1.02 5.70
N PHE A 28 7.12 -0.19 5.17
CA PHE A 28 7.46 -0.44 3.77
C PHE A 28 6.53 0.32 2.82
N TYR A 29 5.20 0.21 3.03
CA TYR A 29 4.21 0.90 2.20
C TYR A 29 4.38 2.42 2.23
N ALA A 30 4.72 2.99 3.39
CA ALA A 30 5.02 4.42 3.50
C ALA A 30 6.22 4.84 2.63
N CYS A 31 7.27 4.01 2.55
CA CYS A 31 8.42 4.27 1.69
C CYS A 31 8.08 4.15 0.19
N ALA A 32 7.28 3.16 -0.20
CA ALA A 32 6.90 2.96 -1.60
C ALA A 32 5.92 4.03 -2.11
N LEU A 33 5.01 4.52 -1.25
CA LEU A 33 3.91 5.42 -1.62
C LEU A 33 4.36 6.67 -2.39
N GLU A 34 5.51 7.24 -2.04
CA GLU A 34 6.01 8.46 -2.68
C GLU A 34 6.32 8.26 -4.17
N GLY A 35 6.92 7.12 -4.53
CA GLY A 35 7.17 6.75 -5.93
C GLY A 35 5.86 6.50 -6.69
N LEU A 36 4.95 5.74 -6.09
CA LEU A 36 3.64 5.44 -6.68
C LEU A 36 2.80 6.70 -6.92
N ARG A 37 2.84 7.67 -5.99
CA ARG A 37 2.13 8.96 -6.13
C ARG A 37 2.64 9.77 -7.32
N LYS A 38 3.95 9.83 -7.52
CA LYS A 38 4.56 10.52 -8.67
C LYS A 38 4.13 9.88 -9.99
N ILE A 39 4.21 8.56 -10.06
CA ILE A 39 3.78 7.80 -11.24
C ILE A 39 2.30 8.02 -11.55
N ALA A 40 1.43 7.96 -10.53
CA ALA A 40 0.02 8.23 -10.71
C ALA A 40 -0.23 9.63 -11.25
N MET A 41 0.46 10.64 -10.70
CA MET A 41 0.34 12.03 -11.14
C MET A 41 0.78 12.22 -12.61
N ASP A 42 1.87 11.58 -13.00
CA ASP A 42 2.38 11.58 -14.38
C ASP A 42 1.38 10.91 -15.34
N CYS A 43 0.76 9.80 -14.90
CA CYS A 43 -0.27 9.08 -15.65
C CYS A 43 -1.64 9.79 -15.69
N GLY A 44 -1.84 10.89 -14.96
CA GLY A 44 -3.10 11.65 -14.93
C GLY A 44 -4.12 11.18 -13.88
N TYR A 45 -3.65 10.52 -12.82
CA TYR A 45 -4.44 10.02 -11.70
C TYR A 45 -4.06 10.70 -10.37
N ALA A 46 -5.07 10.94 -9.53
CA ALA A 46 -4.89 11.27 -8.13
C ALA A 46 -4.89 9.96 -7.33
N LEU A 47 -3.88 9.75 -6.48
CA LEU A 47 -3.70 8.50 -5.73
C LEU A 47 -3.94 8.73 -4.23
N ALA A 48 -4.82 7.92 -3.64
CA ALA A 48 -5.15 7.96 -2.22
C ALA A 48 -5.00 6.57 -1.57
N ILE A 49 -4.61 6.56 -0.29
CA ILE A 49 -4.71 5.37 0.56
C ILE A 49 -6.12 5.34 1.15
N HIS A 50 -6.79 4.18 1.15
CA HIS A 50 -8.11 4.03 1.77
C HIS A 50 -8.22 2.91 2.82
N GLY A 51 -7.15 2.14 3.04
CA GLY A 51 -7.11 1.05 4.00
C GLY A 51 -6.10 1.26 5.14
N THR A 52 -5.83 0.18 5.88
CA THR A 52 -5.07 0.24 7.14
C THR A 52 -3.57 -0.03 7.00
N CYS A 53 -3.12 -0.53 5.85
CA CYS A 53 -1.73 -0.92 5.61
C CYS A 53 -1.22 -2.06 6.51
N VAL A 54 -2.09 -2.76 7.25
CA VAL A 54 -1.72 -3.84 8.17
C VAL A 54 -1.36 -5.12 7.42
N SER A 55 -2.18 -5.53 6.44
CA SER A 55 -1.92 -6.66 5.55
C SER A 55 -1.45 -6.18 4.19
N ASP A 56 -2.24 -5.31 3.56
CA ASP A 56 -2.07 -4.88 2.17
C ASP A 56 -2.09 -3.36 2.07
N MET A 57 -1.60 -2.84 0.95
CA MET A 57 -1.66 -1.41 0.64
C MET A 57 -2.87 -1.12 -0.23
N ASP A 58 -3.98 -0.73 0.38
CA ASP A 58 -5.21 -0.38 -0.32
C ASP A 58 -5.14 1.04 -0.92
N LEU A 59 -5.19 1.12 -2.25
CA LEU A 59 -5.06 2.34 -3.04
C LEU A 59 -6.28 2.59 -3.94
N ILE A 60 -6.65 3.86 -4.06
CA ILE A 60 -7.61 4.34 -5.07
C ILE A 60 -6.89 5.34 -5.98
N ALA A 61 -6.91 5.09 -7.28
CA ALA A 61 -6.45 5.98 -8.33
C ALA A 61 -7.66 6.54 -9.08
N VAL A 62 -7.87 7.86 -9.01
CA VAL A 62 -8.98 8.54 -9.69
C VAL A 62 -8.44 9.39 -10.83
N ARG A 63 -8.95 9.19 -12.05
CA ARG A 63 -8.61 10.05 -13.18
C ARG A 63 -8.96 11.51 -12.87
N TRP A 64 -8.02 12.42 -13.11
CA TRP A 64 -8.27 13.87 -12.97
C TRP A 64 -7.87 14.70 -14.19
N LYS A 65 -7.06 14.15 -15.10
CA LYS A 65 -6.70 14.80 -16.37
C LYS A 65 -7.58 14.30 -17.52
N GLU A 66 -7.82 15.18 -18.51
CA GLU A 66 -8.48 14.81 -19.77
C GLU A 66 -7.63 13.84 -20.59
N ASN A 67 -6.32 14.12 -20.70
CA ASN A 67 -5.32 13.21 -21.26
C ASN A 67 -4.67 12.41 -20.13
N TYR A 68 -4.81 11.09 -20.16
CA TYR A 68 -4.38 10.19 -19.12
C TYR A 68 -3.93 8.85 -19.72
N GLU A 69 -3.07 8.14 -19.00
CA GLU A 69 -2.59 6.83 -19.42
C GLU A 69 -3.60 5.72 -19.08
N SER A 70 -3.55 4.61 -19.80
CA SER A 70 -4.44 3.48 -19.51
C SER A 70 -4.18 2.91 -18.10
N PRO A 71 -5.21 2.32 -17.45
CA PRO A 71 -5.03 1.63 -16.17
C PRO A 71 -3.94 0.54 -16.22
N THR A 72 -3.82 -0.16 -17.36
CA THR A 72 -2.75 -1.14 -17.59
C THR A 72 -1.37 -0.52 -17.61
N TYR A 73 -1.20 0.67 -18.19
CA TYR A 73 0.07 1.40 -18.17
C TYR A 73 0.42 1.85 -16.74
N LEU A 74 -0.56 2.40 -16.00
CA LEU A 74 -0.39 2.80 -14.60
C LEU A 74 0.12 1.62 -13.74
N VAL A 75 -0.50 0.44 -13.87
CA VAL A 75 -0.11 -0.76 -13.12
C VAL A 75 1.28 -1.25 -13.52
N ALA A 76 1.60 -1.25 -14.81
CA ALA A 76 2.94 -1.62 -15.28
C ALA A 76 4.02 -0.67 -14.72
N ALA A 77 3.74 0.63 -14.64
CA ALA A 77 4.63 1.62 -14.06
C ALA A 77 4.78 1.44 -12.53
N PHE A 78 3.68 1.15 -11.82
CA PHE A 78 3.74 0.82 -10.39
C PHE A 78 4.61 -0.40 -10.14
N PHE A 79 4.45 -1.46 -10.94
CA PHE A 79 5.28 -2.65 -10.79
C PHE A 79 6.76 -2.36 -11.00
N LYS A 80 7.10 -1.60 -12.04
CA LYS A 80 8.50 -1.20 -12.29
C LYS A 80 9.10 -0.41 -11.13
N GLU A 81 8.29 0.39 -10.43
CA GLU A 81 8.76 1.08 -9.23
C GLU A 81 8.91 0.14 -8.04
N LEU A 82 7.98 -0.80 -7.88
CA LEU A 82 8.02 -1.80 -6.80
C LEU A 82 9.15 -2.81 -6.97
N SER A 83 9.55 -3.12 -8.22
CA SER A 83 10.66 -4.04 -8.49
C SER A 83 11.99 -3.54 -7.95
N ARG A 84 12.12 -2.24 -7.68
CA ARG A 84 13.29 -1.65 -7.00
C ARG A 84 13.46 -2.17 -5.57
N PHE A 85 12.39 -2.70 -4.98
CA PHE A 85 12.37 -3.23 -3.62
C PHE A 85 12.34 -4.75 -3.56
N THR A 86 12.16 -5.44 -4.70
CA THR A 86 12.10 -6.89 -4.78
C THR A 86 13.38 -7.44 -5.42
N PHE A 87 13.82 -8.64 -5.01
CA PHE A 87 15.05 -9.26 -5.51
C PHE A 87 14.79 -10.25 -6.67
N GLY A 88 13.65 -10.12 -7.38
CA GLY A 88 13.17 -11.07 -8.38
C GLY A 88 13.26 -10.54 -9.83
N SER A 89 13.45 -11.46 -10.78
CA SER A 89 13.72 -11.20 -12.21
C SER A 89 12.62 -10.41 -12.93
N ASP A 90 13.03 -9.55 -13.86
CA ASP A 90 12.22 -8.61 -14.66
C ASP A 90 11.20 -9.25 -15.64
N GLU A 91 11.03 -10.57 -15.64
CA GLU A 91 10.25 -11.33 -16.63
C GLU A 91 8.96 -11.95 -16.05
N VAL A 92 8.09 -11.13 -15.46
CA VAL A 92 6.76 -11.58 -15.00
C VAL A 92 5.69 -10.81 -15.76
N ASP A 93 4.68 -11.50 -16.33
CA ASP A 93 3.50 -10.85 -16.92
C ASP A 93 2.60 -10.32 -15.80
N ILE A 94 2.96 -9.15 -15.30
CA ILE A 94 2.39 -8.59 -14.07
C ILE A 94 0.90 -8.31 -14.22
N ILE A 95 0.44 -7.95 -15.42
CA ILE A 95 -0.98 -7.68 -15.64
C ILE A 95 -1.76 -8.98 -15.45
N ALA A 96 -1.30 -10.09 -16.03
CA ALA A 96 -1.91 -11.40 -15.80
C ALA A 96 -1.85 -11.80 -14.31
N HIS A 97 -0.73 -11.53 -13.63
CA HIS A 97 -0.56 -11.84 -12.21
C HIS A 97 -1.34 -10.92 -11.27
N SER A 98 -1.79 -9.76 -11.75
CA SER A 98 -2.57 -8.80 -10.96
C SER A 98 -4.07 -9.06 -10.92
N GLN A 99 -4.53 -10.11 -11.61
CA GLN A 99 -5.93 -10.57 -11.65
C GLN A 99 -6.96 -9.43 -11.80
N PRO A 100 -6.88 -8.62 -12.87
CA PRO A 100 -7.75 -7.47 -13.03
C PRO A 100 -9.23 -7.87 -13.09
N GLU A 101 -10.05 -7.19 -12.29
CA GLU A 101 -11.51 -7.37 -12.26
C GLU A 101 -12.20 -6.02 -12.46
N THR A 102 -13.10 -5.93 -13.45
CA THR A 102 -13.94 -4.74 -13.63
C THR A 102 -15.22 -4.87 -12.82
N ARG A 103 -15.53 -3.86 -12.01
CA ARG A 103 -16.76 -3.73 -11.21
C ARG A 103 -17.43 -2.40 -11.52
N PHE A 104 -18.76 -2.35 -11.41
CA PHE A 104 -19.57 -1.12 -11.57
C PHE A 104 -19.25 -0.33 -12.87
N ASP A 105 -18.86 -1.05 -13.94
CA ASP A 105 -18.48 -0.58 -15.28
C ASP A 105 -17.27 0.37 -15.37
N THR A 106 -16.87 0.99 -14.26
CA THR A 106 -15.90 2.11 -14.22
C THR A 106 -14.74 1.87 -13.25
N HIS A 107 -14.85 0.83 -12.42
CA HIS A 107 -13.85 0.50 -11.40
C HIS A 107 -13.07 -0.73 -11.85
N ILE A 108 -11.77 -0.61 -11.98
CA ILE A 108 -10.89 -1.74 -12.29
C ILE A 108 -10.06 -2.03 -11.05
N HIS A 109 -10.19 -3.24 -10.52
CA HIS A 109 -9.51 -3.70 -9.33
C HIS A 109 -8.32 -4.58 -9.72
N TYR A 110 -7.16 -4.29 -9.14
CA TYR A 110 -5.91 -5.03 -9.32
C TYR A 110 -5.38 -5.46 -7.95
N THR A 111 -4.81 -6.66 -7.87
CA THR A 111 -4.02 -7.12 -6.71
C THR A 111 -2.57 -7.30 -7.16
N ILE A 112 -1.72 -6.31 -6.92
CA ILE A 112 -0.32 -6.29 -7.39
C ILE A 112 0.57 -6.98 -6.34
N PRO A 113 1.23 -8.11 -6.66
CA PRO A 113 2.14 -8.77 -5.74
C PRO A 113 3.45 -7.99 -5.57
N ILE A 114 3.98 -7.96 -4.35
CA ILE A 114 5.29 -7.35 -4.02
C ILE A 114 6.29 -8.43 -3.62
N ILE A 115 6.20 -8.96 -2.40
CA ILE A 115 7.10 -9.97 -1.84
C ILE A 115 6.37 -10.84 -0.83
N GLY A 116 6.51 -12.16 -0.95
CA GLY A 116 5.83 -13.11 -0.06
C GLY A 116 4.30 -12.93 -0.13
N ASP A 117 3.68 -12.63 1.01
CA ASP A 117 2.24 -12.40 1.15
C ASP A 117 1.85 -10.90 1.20
N TRP A 118 2.65 -10.02 0.57
CA TRP A 118 2.43 -8.58 0.63
C TRP A 118 1.92 -8.07 -0.71
N TYR A 119 0.78 -7.38 -0.68
CA TYR A 119 0.11 -6.92 -1.89
C TYR A 119 -0.19 -5.42 -1.86
N ILE A 120 -0.45 -4.89 -3.05
CA ILE A 120 -1.18 -3.63 -3.24
C ILE A 120 -2.53 -3.98 -3.83
N ASP A 121 -3.60 -3.56 -3.17
CA ASP A 121 -4.95 -3.62 -3.72
C ASP A 121 -5.27 -2.26 -4.32
N LEU A 122 -5.28 -2.17 -5.65
CA LEU A 122 -5.48 -0.94 -6.39
C LEU A 122 -6.85 -0.93 -7.07
N CYS A 123 -7.67 0.05 -6.73
CA CYS A 123 -8.88 0.40 -7.47
C CYS A 123 -8.58 1.60 -8.39
N VAL A 124 -8.73 1.43 -9.70
CA VAL A 124 -8.63 2.50 -10.69
C VAL A 124 -10.04 2.89 -11.13
N ILE A 125 -10.37 4.18 -10.99
CA ILE A 125 -11.66 4.76 -11.39
C ILE A 125 -11.42 5.63 -12.63
N GLN A 126 -12.05 5.28 -13.74
CA GLN A 126 -11.94 5.97 -15.04
C GLN A 126 -13.02 7.04 -15.25
#